data_AF-A0A7C8YWH6-F1
#
_entry.id   AF-A0A7C8YWH6-F1
#
_cell.length_a   1.000
_cell.length_b   1.000
_cell.length_c   1.000
_cell.angle_alpha   90.00
_cell.angle_beta   90.00
_cell.angle_gamma   90.00
#
_symmetry.space_group_name_H-M   'P 1'
#
loop_
_entity.id
_entity.type
_entity.pdbx_description
1 polymer ?
#
loop_
_entity_poly.entity_id
_entity_poly.type
_entity_poly.pdbx_seq_one_letter_code
_entity_poly.pdbx_strand_id
1 'polypeptide(L)'
;LKASKLKELVLKRQTELEEIYKAVHMDCDGDGARKMLISLMDSGNVDLSDMLAHMDDQIMQAKEEVQSRKDILDRAEKWKLALEEENWLEEYEKDENRYSAGRGVHKNLKRAEKARTLVSKIPSLVENLVSKVKAWEAAKGMLFLY
;
A
#
# COMPACT_ATOMS: atom_id res chain seq x y z
N LEU A 1 -6.50 1.10 36.24
CA LEU A 1 -5.33 1.80 35.67
C LEU A 1 -5.43 3.29 36.01
N LYS A 2 -4.32 4.02 36.22
CA LYS A 2 -4.37 5.48 36.41
C LYS A 2 -4.78 6.16 35.09
N ALA A 3 -5.58 7.22 35.16
CA ALA A 3 -6.06 7.95 33.98
C ALA A 3 -4.93 8.41 33.04
N SER A 4 -3.79 8.87 33.60
CA SER A 4 -2.61 9.24 32.81
C SER A 4 -2.08 8.10 31.92
N LYS A 5 -2.10 6.86 32.43
CA LYS A 5 -1.66 5.68 31.69
C LYS A 5 -2.68 5.25 30.62
N LEU A 6 -3.98 5.50 30.84
CA LEU A 6 -5.00 5.27 29.81
C LEU A 6 -4.85 6.28 28.66
N LYS A 7 -4.61 7.56 28.96
CA LYS A 7 -4.34 8.59 27.94
C LYS A 7 -3.13 8.25 27.06
N GLU A 8 -2.03 7.78 27.68
CA GLU A 8 -0.85 7.33 26.95
C GLU A 8 -1.16 6.16 26.00
N LEU A 9 -1.90 5.15 26.48
CA LEU A 9 -2.35 4.04 25.64
C LEU A 9 -3.22 4.52 24.49
N VAL A 10 -4.07 5.54 24.71
CA VAL A 10 -4.94 6.07 23.67
C VAL A 10 -4.08 6.61 22.51
N LEU A 11 -3.10 7.46 22.83
CA LEU A 11 -2.22 8.04 21.81
C LEU A 11 -1.38 6.99 21.09
N LYS A 12 -1.00 5.90 21.77
CA LYS A 12 -0.25 4.79 21.16
C LYS A 12 -1.09 4.03 20.12
N ARG A 13 -2.36 3.74 20.42
CA ARG A 13 -3.26 3.08 19.47
C ARG A 13 -3.56 3.96 18.26
N GLN A 14 -3.70 5.26 18.46
CA GLN A 14 -3.82 6.21 17.34
C GLN A 14 -2.60 6.13 16.41
N THR A 15 -1.38 6.08 16.95
CA THR A 15 -0.17 5.90 16.14
C THR A 15 -0.15 4.54 15.42
N GLU A 16 -0.54 3.44 16.08
CA GLU A 16 -0.66 2.12 15.43
C GLU A 16 -1.64 2.17 14.24
N LEU A 17 -2.78 2.84 14.41
CA LEU A 17 -3.78 3.02 13.36
C LEU A 17 -3.23 3.81 12.15
N GLU A 18 -2.51 4.91 12.41
CA GLU A 18 -1.83 5.72 11.38
C GLU A 18 -0.80 4.91 10.58
N GLU A 19 0.00 4.09 11.26
CA GLU A 19 0.98 3.20 10.62
C GLU A 19 0.32 2.17 9.71
N ILE A 20 -0.82 1.61 10.13
CA ILE A 20 -1.59 0.64 9.33
C ILE A 20 -2.13 1.28 8.05
N TYR A 21 -2.77 2.45 8.14
CA TYR A 21 -3.30 3.13 6.95
C TYR A 21 -2.20 3.52 5.96
N LYS A 22 -1.07 4.03 6.48
CA LYS A 22 0.10 4.36 5.65
C LYS A 22 0.65 3.14 4.90
N ALA A 23 0.68 1.97 5.54
CA ALA A 23 1.18 0.74 4.92
C ALA A 23 0.35 0.28 3.70
N VAL A 24 -0.88 0.77 3.54
CA VAL A 24 -1.79 0.37 2.45
C VAL A 24 -2.20 1.53 1.54
N HIS A 25 -1.41 2.61 1.57
CA HIS A 25 -1.63 3.80 0.75
C HIS A 25 -3.02 4.42 0.98
N MET A 26 -3.51 4.39 2.22
CA MET A 26 -4.70 5.14 2.60
C MET A 26 -4.30 6.46 3.25
N ASP A 27 -4.88 7.55 2.78
CA ASP A 27 -4.69 8.87 3.38
C ASP A 27 -5.50 8.96 4.68
N CYS A 28 -4.86 9.40 5.76
CA CYS A 28 -5.51 9.65 7.04
C CYS A 28 -4.97 10.95 7.64
N ASP A 29 -5.87 11.86 8.04
CA ASP A 29 -5.51 13.07 8.80
C ASP A 29 -5.13 12.71 10.24
N GLY A 30 -3.96 12.12 10.42
CA GLY A 30 -3.45 11.69 11.73
C GLY A 30 -3.26 12.84 12.70
N ASP A 31 -2.83 14.01 12.22
CA ASP A 31 -2.64 15.20 13.07
C ASP A 31 -3.98 15.76 13.57
N GLY A 32 -4.98 15.86 12.69
CA GLY A 32 -6.35 16.22 13.07
C GLY A 32 -6.96 15.22 14.06
N ALA A 33 -6.85 13.93 13.77
CA ALA A 33 -7.34 12.87 14.65
C ALA A 33 -6.69 12.92 16.04
N ARG A 34 -5.36 13.09 16.10
CA ARG A 34 -4.62 13.21 17.36
C ARG A 34 -5.03 14.43 18.17
N LYS A 35 -5.18 15.59 17.53
CA LYS A 35 -5.65 16.83 18.20
C LYS A 35 -7.06 16.68 18.76
N MET A 36 -7.96 16.04 17.99
CA MET A 36 -9.32 15.74 18.42
C MET A 36 -9.33 14.80 19.64
N LEU A 37 -8.52 13.72 19.62
CA LEU A 37 -8.40 12.80 20.74
C LEU A 37 -7.89 13.49 22.01
N ILE A 38 -6.86 14.34 21.91
CA ILE A 38 -6.33 15.10 23.05
C ILE A 38 -7.41 16.01 23.65
N SER A 39 -8.13 16.76 22.81
CA SER A 39 -9.24 17.62 23.22
C SER A 39 -10.33 16.83 23.98
N LEU A 40 -10.72 15.66 23.46
CA LEU A 40 -11.72 14.80 24.10
C LEU A 40 -11.24 14.27 25.46
N MET A 41 -9.99 13.82 25.55
CA MET A 41 -9.39 13.33 26.80
C MET A 41 -9.24 14.42 27.88
N ASP A 42 -9.02 15.66 27.48
CA ASP A 42 -8.87 16.79 28.41
C ASP A 42 -10.21 17.40 28.83
N SER A 43 -11.26 17.22 28.02
CA SER A 43 -12.63 17.58 28.40
C SER A 43 -13.18 16.79 29.60
N GLY A 44 -12.59 15.63 29.90
CA GLY A 44 -13.05 14.73 30.96
C GLY A 44 -14.44 14.13 30.74
N ASN A 45 -15.03 14.35 29.57
CA ASN A 45 -16.41 14.01 29.24
C ASN A 45 -16.57 12.63 28.58
N VAL A 46 -15.45 11.92 28.37
CA VAL A 46 -15.38 10.62 27.70
C VAL A 46 -14.71 9.62 28.62
N ASP A 47 -15.30 8.43 28.78
CA ASP A 47 -14.64 7.34 29.48
C ASP A 47 -13.43 6.83 28.67
N LEU A 48 -12.26 6.84 29.30
CA LEU A 48 -11.02 6.45 28.64
C LEU A 48 -10.96 4.96 28.35
N SER A 49 -11.70 4.12 29.09
CA SER A 49 -11.75 2.68 28.83
C SER A 49 -12.58 2.39 27.58
N ASP A 50 -13.76 3.00 27.46
CA ASP A 50 -14.62 2.88 26.26
C ASP A 50 -13.91 3.44 25.02
N MET A 51 -13.20 4.56 25.15
CA MET A 51 -12.41 5.14 24.05
C MET A 51 -11.30 4.20 23.56
N LEU A 52 -10.61 3.52 24.49
CA LEU A 52 -9.58 2.53 24.13
C LEU A 52 -10.18 1.33 23.40
N ALA A 53 -11.32 0.81 23.87
CA ALA A 53 -12.01 -0.30 23.21
C ALA A 53 -12.41 0.06 21.77
N HIS A 54 -12.98 1.26 21.58
CA HIS A 54 -13.35 1.76 20.25
C HIS A 54 -12.14 1.84 19.31
N MET A 55 -10.99 2.30 19.77
CA MET A 55 -9.80 2.34 18.93
C MET A 55 -9.21 0.96 18.64
N ASP A 56 -9.30 0.02 19.58
CA ASP A 56 -8.90 -1.36 19.33
C ASP A 56 -9.79 -1.98 18.22
N ASP A 57 -11.09 -1.65 18.20
CA ASP A 57 -12.01 -2.02 17.11
C ASP A 57 -11.63 -1.34 15.79
N GLN A 58 -11.28 -0.05 15.80
CA GLN A 58 -10.80 0.66 14.60
C GLN A 58 -9.50 0.04 14.04
N ILE A 59 -8.57 -0.34 14.91
CA ILE A 59 -7.33 -1.03 14.51
C ILE A 59 -7.65 -2.38 13.90
N MET A 60 -8.59 -3.13 14.47
CA MET A 60 -9.03 -4.42 13.92
C MET A 60 -9.63 -4.24 12.52
N GLN A 61 -10.53 -3.27 12.34
CA GLN A 61 -11.11 -2.95 11.03
C GLN A 61 -10.04 -2.50 10.02
N ALA A 62 -9.08 -1.66 10.44
CA ALA A 62 -7.99 -1.24 9.57
C ALA A 62 -7.12 -2.42 9.12
N LYS A 63 -6.86 -3.39 10.00
CA LYS A 63 -6.14 -4.63 9.65
C LYS A 63 -6.93 -5.49 8.65
N GLU A 64 -8.25 -5.55 8.77
CA GLU A 64 -9.11 -6.23 7.78
C GLU A 64 -9.07 -5.52 6.43
N GLU A 65 -9.14 -4.18 6.42
CA GLU A 65 -9.00 -3.40 5.20
C GLU A 65 -7.66 -3.64 4.51
N VAL A 66 -6.57 -3.73 5.28
CA VAL A 66 -5.25 -4.09 4.75
C VAL A 66 -5.26 -5.43 4.03
N GLN A 67 -5.83 -6.45 4.66
CA GLN A 67 -5.91 -7.77 4.03
C GLN A 67 -6.77 -7.74 2.76
N SER A 68 -7.85 -6.96 2.77
CA SER A 68 -8.72 -6.82 1.60
C SER A 68 -8.03 -6.15 0.41
N ARG A 69 -7.15 -5.16 0.67
CA ARG A 69 -6.42 -4.41 -0.37
C ARG A 69 -5.16 -5.14 -0.85
N LYS A 70 -4.63 -6.07 -0.05
CA LYS A 70 -3.34 -6.73 -0.29
C LYS A 70 -3.19 -7.35 -1.68
N ASP A 71 -4.18 -8.13 -2.14
CA ASP A 71 -4.10 -8.80 -3.46
C ASP A 71 -4.06 -7.78 -4.62
N ILE A 72 -4.71 -6.63 -4.47
CA ILE A 72 -4.68 -5.55 -5.49
C ILE A 72 -3.31 -4.85 -5.47
N LEU A 73 -2.81 -4.50 -4.28
CA LEU A 73 -1.50 -3.85 -4.13
C LEU A 73 -0.36 -4.74 -4.65
N ASP A 74 -0.35 -6.03 -4.32
CA ASP A 74 0.64 -7.00 -4.81
C ASP A 74 0.64 -7.13 -6.34
N ARG A 75 -0.54 -6.96 -6.98
CA ARG A 75 -0.68 -6.98 -8.45
C ARG A 75 -0.24 -5.66 -9.07
N ALA A 76 -0.59 -4.54 -8.46
CA ALA A 76 -0.15 -3.22 -8.88
C ALA A 76 1.37 -3.10 -8.87
N GLU A 77 2.03 -3.61 -7.82
CA GLU A 77 3.50 -3.62 -7.73
C GLU A 77 4.14 -4.50 -8.82
N LYS A 78 3.57 -5.69 -9.09
CA LYS A 78 4.04 -6.54 -10.21
C LYS A 78 3.90 -5.87 -11.56
N TRP A 79 2.78 -5.16 -11.77
CA TRP A 79 2.56 -4.40 -13.00
C TRP A 79 3.54 -3.23 -13.14
N LYS A 80 3.78 -2.49 -12.05
CA LYS A 80 4.77 -1.41 -12.00
C LYS A 80 6.19 -1.91 -12.33
N LEU A 81 6.62 -3.02 -11.74
CA LEU A 81 7.92 -3.63 -12.05
C LEU A 81 8.01 -4.08 -13.52
N ALA A 82 6.91 -4.59 -14.09
CA ALA A 82 6.88 -4.95 -15.51
C ALA A 82 7.03 -3.72 -16.42
N LEU A 83 6.41 -2.59 -16.05
CA LEU A 83 6.54 -1.31 -16.76
C LEU A 83 7.96 -0.74 -16.64
N GLU A 84 8.60 -0.86 -15.47
CA GLU A 84 10.01 -0.47 -15.29
C GLU A 84 10.96 -1.30 -16.17
N GLU A 85 10.74 -2.62 -16.25
CA GLU A 85 11.52 -3.48 -17.16
C GLU A 85 11.22 -3.22 -18.64
N GLU A 86 9.99 -2.82 -19.00
CA GLU A 86 9.62 -2.38 -20.35
C GLU A 86 10.44 -1.14 -20.76
N ASN A 87 10.44 -0.11 -19.91
CA ASN A 87 11.21 1.11 -20.17
C ASN A 87 12.71 0.82 -20.30
N TRP A 88 13.27 -0.02 -19.41
CA TRP A 88 14.67 -0.44 -19.51
C TRP A 88 14.95 -1.20 -20.81
N LEU A 89 14.04 -2.09 -21.24
CA LEU A 89 14.19 -2.84 -22.48
C LEU A 89 14.14 -1.92 -23.70
N GLU A 90 13.24 -0.94 -23.72
CA GLU A 90 13.18 0.04 -24.81
C GLU A 90 14.48 0.84 -24.95
N GLU A 91 15.03 1.31 -23.83
CA GLU A 91 16.31 2.01 -23.82
C GLU A 91 17.44 1.11 -24.33
N TYR A 92 17.47 -0.14 -23.86
CA TYR A 92 18.46 -1.13 -24.29
C TYR A 92 18.33 -1.52 -25.78
N GLU A 93 17.11 -1.55 -26.32
CA GLU A 93 16.89 -1.86 -27.74
C GLU A 93 17.27 -0.72 -28.67
N LYS A 94 17.24 0.53 -28.17
CA LYS A 94 17.71 1.74 -28.88
C LYS A 94 19.23 1.93 -28.85
N ASP A 95 19.96 1.20 -28.00
CA ASP A 95 21.43 1.29 -27.90
C ASP A 95 22.13 0.60 -29.09
N GLU A 96 22.77 1.39 -29.96
CA GLU A 96 23.53 0.89 -31.12
C GLU A 96 24.77 0.07 -30.71
N ASN A 97 25.31 0.28 -29.51
CA ASN A 97 26.49 -0.43 -28.99
C ASN A 97 26.13 -1.70 -28.20
N ARG A 98 24.85 -2.11 -28.16
CA ARG A 98 24.36 -3.23 -27.34
C ARG A 98 25.02 -4.59 -27.60
N TYR A 99 25.65 -4.76 -28.77
CA TYR A 99 26.38 -5.97 -29.17
C TYR A 99 27.90 -5.80 -29.20
N SER A 100 28.42 -4.63 -28.82
CA SER A 100 29.87 -4.41 -28.73
C SER A 100 30.48 -5.42 -27.74
N ALA A 101 31.58 -6.06 -28.12
CA ALA A 101 32.18 -7.20 -27.41
C ALA A 101 32.85 -6.80 -26.07
N GLY A 102 32.07 -6.25 -25.14
CA GLY A 102 32.48 -5.86 -23.80
C GLY A 102 32.18 -6.92 -22.75
N ARG A 103 32.84 -6.82 -21.58
CA ARG A 103 32.49 -7.63 -20.40
C ARG A 103 31.08 -7.26 -19.94
N GLY A 104 30.15 -8.22 -19.99
CA GLY A 104 28.78 -8.07 -19.46
C GLY A 104 27.63 -8.19 -20.47
N VAL A 105 27.93 -8.24 -21.78
CA VAL A 105 26.92 -8.32 -22.87
C VAL A 105 25.94 -9.49 -22.67
N HIS A 106 26.45 -10.67 -22.33
CA HIS A 106 25.62 -11.86 -22.09
C HIS A 106 24.64 -11.69 -20.91
N LYS A 107 24.96 -10.85 -19.90
CA LYS A 107 24.06 -10.57 -18.78
C LYS A 107 22.93 -9.65 -19.23
N ASN A 108 23.24 -8.62 -20.00
CA ASN A 108 22.25 -7.69 -20.54
C ASN A 108 21.33 -8.41 -21.54
N LEU A 109 21.87 -9.29 -22.39
CA LEU A 109 21.07 -10.11 -23.29
C LEU A 109 20.10 -11.02 -22.53
N LYS A 110 20.58 -11.69 -21.48
CA LYS A 110 19.73 -12.53 -20.61
C LYS A 110 18.66 -11.72 -19.87
N ARG A 111 18.96 -10.49 -19.46
CA ARG A 111 17.95 -9.58 -18.87
C ARG A 111 16.92 -9.17 -19.92
N ALA A 112 17.34 -8.81 -21.13
CA ALA A 112 16.44 -8.44 -22.21
C ALA A 112 15.47 -9.57 -22.59
N GLU A 113 15.92 -10.82 -22.64
CA GLU A 113 15.04 -11.98 -22.86
C GLU A 113 13.99 -12.13 -21.75
N LYS A 114 14.41 -11.95 -20.48
CA LYS A 114 13.48 -11.98 -19.34
C LYS A 114 12.50 -10.81 -19.38
N ALA A 115 12.97 -9.60 -19.68
CA ALA A 115 12.15 -8.40 -19.80
C ALA A 115 11.10 -8.57 -20.89
N ARG A 116 11.46 -9.05 -22.09
CA ARG A 116 10.49 -9.36 -23.17
C ARG A 116 9.39 -10.33 -22.74
N THR A 117 9.77 -11.36 -21.97
CA THR A 117 8.81 -12.35 -21.44
C THR A 117 7.89 -11.74 -20.37
N LEU A 118 8.36 -10.72 -19.65
CA LEU A 118 7.55 -10.00 -18.66
C LEU A 118 6.62 -8.98 -19.34
N VAL A 119 7.14 -8.22 -20.31
CA VAL A 119 6.40 -7.26 -21.14
C VAL A 119 5.25 -7.92 -21.88
N SER A 120 5.47 -9.10 -22.47
CA SER A 120 4.39 -9.85 -23.14
C SER A 120 3.24 -10.26 -22.22
N LYS A 121 3.45 -10.23 -20.89
CA LYS A 121 2.42 -10.52 -19.88
C LYS A 121 1.71 -9.27 -19.36
N ILE A 122 2.19 -8.06 -19.67
CA ILE A 122 1.58 -6.80 -19.20
C ILE A 122 0.07 -6.74 -19.48
N PRO A 123 -0.44 -7.06 -20.69
CA PRO A 123 -1.88 -7.03 -20.94
C PRO A 123 -2.68 -7.91 -19.95
N SER A 124 -2.20 -9.14 -19.70
CA SER A 124 -2.85 -10.05 -18.75
C SER A 124 -2.78 -9.56 -17.29
N LEU A 125 -1.69 -8.87 -16.90
CA LEU A 125 -1.55 -8.27 -15.57
C LEU A 125 -2.54 -7.13 -15.39
N VAL A 126 -2.69 -6.27 -16.40
CA VAL A 126 -3.63 -5.14 -16.39
C VAL A 126 -5.08 -5.63 -16.33
N GLU A 127 -5.46 -6.57 -17.20
CA GLU A 127 -6.81 -7.15 -17.18
C GLU A 127 -7.15 -7.76 -15.82
N ASN A 128 -6.20 -8.51 -15.25
CA ASN A 128 -6.39 -9.12 -13.95
C ASN A 128 -6.50 -8.08 -12.84
N LEU A 129 -5.66 -7.05 -12.82
CA LEU A 129 -5.72 -5.95 -11.86
C LEU A 129 -7.06 -5.22 -11.93
N VAL A 130 -7.51 -4.86 -13.15
CA VAL A 130 -8.81 -4.21 -13.37
C VAL A 130 -9.96 -5.08 -12.88
N SER A 131 -9.92 -6.39 -13.17
CA SER A 131 -10.95 -7.33 -12.69
C SER A 131 -11.02 -7.39 -11.16
N LYS A 132 -9.87 -7.34 -10.49
CA LYS A 132 -9.76 -7.41 -9.03
C LYS A 132 -10.21 -6.13 -8.37
N VAL A 133 -9.83 -4.99 -8.90
CA VAL A 133 -10.31 -3.67 -8.45
C VAL A 133 -11.83 -3.62 -8.56
N LYS A 134 -12.41 -3.93 -9.72
CA LYS A 134 -13.88 -3.93 -9.91
C LYS A 134 -14.60 -4.86 -8.94
N ALA A 135 -14.07 -6.05 -8.70
CA ALA A 135 -14.66 -6.99 -7.74
C ALA A 135 -14.60 -6.46 -6.30
N TRP A 136 -13.49 -5.84 -5.91
CA TRP A 136 -13.34 -5.22 -4.59
C TRP A 136 -14.27 -4.02 -4.41
N GLU A 137 -14.36 -3.14 -5.41
CA GLU A 137 -15.26 -1.98 -5.40
C GLU A 137 -16.73 -2.40 -5.30
N ALA A 138 -17.13 -3.46 -6.02
CA ALA A 138 -18.48 -4.02 -5.94
C ALA A 138 -18.77 -4.63 -4.56
N ALA A 139 -17.79 -5.28 -3.93
CA ALA A 139 -17.94 -5.88 -2.61
C ALA A 139 -17.98 -4.82 -1.48
N LYS A 140 -17.23 -3.73 -1.61
CA LYS A 140 -17.12 -2.66 -0.61
C LYS A 140 -18.12 -1.52 -0.82
N GLY A 141 -18.68 -1.39 -2.02
CA GLY A 141 -19.59 -0.30 -2.37
C GLY A 141 -18.91 1.07 -2.46
N MET A 142 -17.59 1.11 -2.64
CA MET A 142 -16.80 2.33 -2.75
C MET A 142 -15.68 2.19 -3.79
N LEU A 143 -15.17 3.32 -4.28
CA LEU A 143 -14.07 3.35 -5.24
C LEU A 143 -12.74 2.95 -4.58
N PHE A 144 -11.92 2.21 -5.31
CA PHE A 144 -10.56 1.89 -4.89
C PHE A 144 -9.65 3.07 -5.24
N LEU A 145 -9.11 3.72 -4.20
CA LEU A 145 -8.14 4.81 -4.35
C LEU A 145 -6.75 4.32 -3.99
N TYR A 146 -5.78 4.58 -4.86
CA TYR A 146 -4.36 4.24 -4.73
C TYR A 146 -3.50 5.48 -4.97
#